data_AF-A0A150G3J2-F1
#
_entry.id   AF-A0A150G3J2-F1
#
_cell.length_a   1.000
_cell.length_b   1.000
_cell.length_c   1.000
_cell.angle_alpha   90.00
_cell.angle_beta   90.00
_cell.angle_gamma   90.00
#
_symmetry.space_group_name_H-M   'P 1'
#
loop_
_entity.id
_entity.type
_entity.pdbx_description
1 polymer ?
#
loop_
_entity_poly.entity_id
_entity_poly.type
_entity_poly.pdbx_seq_one_letter_code
_entity_poly.pdbx_strand_id
1 'polypeptide(L)'
;MIVYVTSYDDVPLSYEDWRDEGLTLNMRRRVKEELESRWSWGITIPSDEHYRYVLQLTVDGVEVDLLLLPECVPGGAEYPAWEQHQLLMQPVYDDPEGAVYDQLRERGDSAALTEYLKSISDEVKAVVRIIKAWYKLSVCEDPDTAVGSVALETLVLAASARLESQHSSGSKRRPSAKLRGNAMKVELFLEALRLIDEVVTHGSVVMVDAGEWGYRRELGMRCARNWENDKVKIIHPIDPTCNLARPRKHKLTPDWQGLVLKARELLHIMEEGTLADVWHASTLGLTLNMLALHCMEKVVHSAHSAATLLQRVRRHASNGTQRK
;
A
#
# COMPACT_ATOMS: atom_id res chain seq x y z
N MET A 1 -4.39 -2.24 10.64
CA MET A 1 -3.60 -2.45 11.87
C MET A 1 -3.21 -3.92 11.93
N ILE A 2 -1.95 -4.20 12.26
CA ILE A 2 -1.45 -5.57 12.43
C ILE A 2 -1.23 -5.79 13.92
N VAL A 3 -1.67 -6.94 14.42
CA VAL A 3 -1.40 -7.42 15.77
C VAL A 3 -0.72 -8.77 15.68
N TYR A 4 0.50 -8.83 16.18
CA TYR A 4 1.26 -10.06 16.32
C TYR A 4 0.81 -10.78 17.60
N VAL A 5 0.58 -12.09 17.51
CA VAL A 5 0.06 -12.91 18.60
C VAL A 5 1.06 -14.02 18.89
N THR A 6 1.53 -14.06 20.14
CA THR A 6 2.51 -15.03 20.66
C THR A 6 1.87 -16.32 21.17
N SER A 7 0.70 -16.20 21.80
CA SER A 7 0.03 -17.32 22.47
C SER A 7 -1.50 -17.14 22.48
N TYR A 8 -2.22 -18.25 22.57
CA TYR A 8 -3.67 -18.28 22.73
C TYR A 8 -4.04 -19.33 23.79
N ASP A 9 -4.88 -18.94 24.75
CA ASP A 9 -5.23 -19.75 25.93
C ASP A 9 -4.00 -20.31 26.67
N ASP A 10 -3.00 -19.44 26.90
CA ASP A 10 -1.71 -19.74 27.53
C ASP A 10 -0.84 -20.79 26.79
N VAL A 11 -1.23 -21.15 25.55
CA VAL A 11 -0.45 -22.03 24.68
C VAL A 11 0.32 -21.19 23.65
N PRO A 12 1.67 -21.30 23.59
CA PRO A 12 2.47 -20.67 22.55
C PRO A 12 2.05 -21.16 21.16
N LEU A 13 1.96 -20.24 20.20
CA LEU A 13 1.61 -20.57 18.82
C LEU A 13 2.87 -20.72 17.97
N SER A 14 2.93 -21.79 17.18
CA SER A 14 3.88 -21.95 16.10
C SER A 14 3.36 -21.32 14.81
N TYR A 15 4.23 -21.10 13.82
CA TYR A 15 3.83 -20.60 12.51
C TYR A 15 2.78 -21.49 11.82
N GLU A 16 2.85 -22.81 12.00
CA GLU A 16 1.92 -23.75 11.35
C GLU A 16 0.51 -23.72 11.95
N ASP A 17 0.36 -23.34 13.23
CA ASP A 17 -0.95 -23.22 13.87
C ASP A 17 -1.84 -22.17 13.17
N TRP A 18 -1.22 -21.19 12.50
CA TRP A 18 -1.92 -20.14 11.75
C TRP A 18 -2.51 -20.62 10.43
N ARG A 19 -2.21 -21.85 10.01
CA ARG A 19 -2.89 -22.50 8.90
C ARG A 19 -4.25 -23.09 9.30
N ASP A 20 -4.54 -23.23 10.59
CA ASP A 20 -5.84 -23.66 11.07
C ASP A 20 -6.86 -22.50 11.03
N GLU A 21 -7.76 -22.54 10.03
CA GLU A 21 -8.80 -21.52 9.87
C GLU A 21 -9.78 -21.49 11.05
N GLY A 22 -10.04 -22.63 11.69
CA GLY A 22 -10.92 -22.73 12.86
C GLY A 22 -10.31 -22.06 14.09
N LEU A 23 -9.03 -22.34 14.35
CA LEU A 23 -8.27 -21.72 15.43
C LEU A 23 -8.21 -20.19 15.24
N THR A 24 -7.79 -19.71 14.07
CA THR A 24 -7.67 -18.27 13.83
C THR A 24 -9.03 -17.56 13.86
N LEU A 25 -10.12 -18.21 13.44
CA LEU A 25 -11.48 -17.66 13.58
C LEU A 25 -11.90 -17.54 15.05
N ASN A 26 -11.58 -18.53 15.87
CA ASN A 26 -11.86 -18.49 17.31
C ASN A 26 -11.08 -17.37 18.00
N MET A 27 -9.81 -17.17 17.64
CA MET A 27 -9.02 -16.02 18.09
C MET A 27 -9.70 -14.68 17.73
N ARG A 28 -10.14 -14.52 16.48
CA ARG A 28 -10.85 -13.29 16.05
C ARG A 28 -12.15 -13.07 16.82
N ARG A 29 -12.94 -14.12 17.07
CA ARG A 29 -14.16 -14.05 17.90
C ARG A 29 -13.83 -13.62 19.33
N ARG A 30 -12.79 -14.18 19.93
CA ARG A 30 -12.36 -13.83 21.29
C ARG A 30 -11.89 -12.37 21.39
N VAL A 31 -11.07 -11.92 20.44
CA VAL A 31 -10.62 -10.52 20.38
C VAL A 31 -11.82 -9.59 20.19
N LYS A 32 -12.77 -9.95 19.32
CA LYS A 32 -14.02 -9.19 19.17
C LYS A 32 -14.76 -9.04 20.50
N GLU A 33 -15.02 -10.14 21.20
CA GLU A 33 -15.73 -10.13 22.51
C GLU A 33 -15.00 -9.25 23.54
N GLU A 34 -13.67 -9.36 23.62
CA GLU A 34 -12.87 -8.56 24.54
C GLU A 34 -12.96 -7.06 24.21
N LEU A 35 -12.87 -6.70 22.92
CA LEU A 35 -12.98 -5.31 22.49
C LEU A 35 -14.39 -4.76 22.75
N GLU A 36 -15.44 -5.51 22.45
CA GLU A 36 -16.84 -5.11 22.72
C GLU A 36 -17.12 -4.96 24.22
N SER A 37 -16.42 -5.72 25.08
CA SER A 37 -16.57 -5.59 26.53
C SER A 37 -15.98 -4.30 27.12
N ARG A 38 -15.03 -3.68 26.42
CA ARG A 38 -14.27 -2.50 26.88
C ARG A 38 -14.66 -1.21 26.15
N TRP A 39 -15.09 -1.32 24.90
CA TRP A 39 -15.34 -0.18 24.04
C TRP A 39 -16.67 -0.32 23.29
N SER A 40 -17.33 0.80 23.05
CA SER A 40 -18.57 0.88 22.26
C SER A 40 -18.30 0.95 20.74
N TRP A 41 -17.25 0.29 20.26
CA TRP A 41 -16.88 0.30 18.85
C TRP A 41 -17.80 -0.60 18.03
N GLY A 42 -18.06 -0.24 16.78
CA GLY A 42 -18.70 -1.16 15.83
C GLY A 42 -17.67 -2.19 15.39
N ILE A 43 -17.85 -3.47 15.74
CA ILE A 43 -16.88 -4.53 15.42
C ILE A 43 -17.57 -5.67 14.68
N THR A 44 -17.08 -5.97 13.48
CA THR A 44 -17.59 -7.05 12.64
C THR A 44 -16.48 -8.02 12.27
N ILE A 45 -16.84 -9.31 12.19
CA ILE A 45 -16.03 -10.32 11.49
C ILE A 45 -16.71 -10.48 10.14
N PRO A 46 -16.08 -10.03 9.05
CA PRO A 46 -16.70 -10.08 7.73
C PRO A 46 -16.92 -11.53 7.30
N SER A 47 -18.07 -11.77 6.66
CA SER A 47 -18.40 -13.08 6.07
C SER A 47 -17.90 -13.23 4.64
N ASP A 48 -17.41 -12.16 4.02
CA ASP A 48 -16.89 -12.19 2.66
C ASP A 48 -15.46 -12.73 2.59
N GLU A 49 -15.13 -13.39 1.48
CA GLU A 49 -13.82 -13.99 1.29
C GLU A 49 -12.66 -12.98 1.23
N HIS A 50 -12.96 -11.70 0.99
CA HIS A 50 -11.94 -10.66 0.92
C HIS A 50 -11.39 -10.28 2.28
N TYR A 51 -12.28 -10.17 3.26
CA TYR A 51 -11.97 -9.71 4.61
C TYR A 51 -12.16 -10.79 5.68
N ARG A 52 -12.43 -12.06 5.31
CA ARG A 52 -12.61 -13.19 6.26
C ARG A 52 -11.48 -13.40 7.28
N TYR A 53 -10.30 -12.83 7.00
CA TYR A 53 -9.11 -12.92 7.84
C TYR A 53 -8.88 -11.71 8.75
N VAL A 54 -9.71 -10.67 8.66
CA VAL A 54 -9.58 -9.46 9.48
C VAL A 54 -10.80 -9.28 10.39
N LEU A 55 -10.61 -8.46 11.43
CA LEU A 55 -11.67 -7.82 12.19
C LEU A 55 -11.85 -6.41 11.64
N GLN A 56 -13.08 -6.02 11.31
CA GLN A 56 -13.39 -4.65 10.90
C GLN A 56 -13.91 -3.88 12.11
N LEU A 57 -13.28 -2.74 12.39
CA LEU A 57 -13.63 -1.87 13.50
C LEU A 57 -14.00 -0.47 13.00
N THR A 58 -14.97 0.16 13.63
CA THR A 58 -15.20 1.61 13.52
C THR A 58 -14.82 2.28 14.83
N VAL A 59 -13.67 2.98 14.83
CA VAL A 59 -13.13 3.71 15.97
C VAL A 59 -13.30 5.20 15.72
N ASP A 60 -14.17 5.88 16.49
CA ASP A 60 -14.45 7.31 16.36
C ASP A 60 -14.78 7.75 14.92
N GLY A 61 -15.51 6.91 14.18
CA GLY A 61 -15.89 7.16 12.78
C GLY A 61 -14.81 6.80 11.75
N VAL A 62 -13.70 6.18 12.16
CA VAL A 62 -12.64 5.70 11.29
C VAL A 62 -12.73 4.18 11.14
N GLU A 63 -12.79 3.70 9.90
CA GLU A 63 -12.74 2.27 9.58
C GLU A 63 -11.30 1.74 9.73
N VAL A 64 -11.14 0.66 10.48
CA VAL A 64 -9.87 0.01 10.77
C VAL A 64 -10.01 -1.48 10.52
N ASP A 65 -9.23 -2.00 9.59
CA ASP A 65 -9.02 -3.44 9.44
C ASP A 65 -7.93 -3.89 10.43
N LEU A 66 -8.26 -4.80 11.32
CA LEU A 66 -7.35 -5.44 12.27
C LEU A 66 -7.03 -6.86 11.81
N LEU A 67 -5.78 -7.08 11.47
CA LEU A 67 -5.25 -8.38 11.05
C LEU A 67 -4.43 -8.99 12.19
N LEU A 68 -4.78 -10.22 12.57
CA LEU A 68 -4.00 -11.02 13.53
C LEU A 68 -2.97 -11.85 12.76
N LEU A 69 -1.72 -11.88 13.23
CA LEU A 69 -0.60 -12.59 12.60
C LEU A 69 0.30 -13.28 13.62
N PRO A 70 1.05 -14.32 13.23
CA PRO A 70 2.02 -14.97 14.11
C PRO A 70 3.12 -14.02 14.53
N GLU A 71 3.40 -13.95 15.83
CA GLU A 71 4.70 -13.49 16.32
C GLU A 71 5.66 -14.68 16.29
N CYS A 72 6.60 -14.69 15.34
CA CYS A 72 7.55 -15.80 15.17
C CYS A 72 8.82 -15.64 16.01
N VAL A 73 8.97 -14.49 16.66
CA VAL A 73 10.18 -14.07 17.39
C VAL A 73 9.86 -13.93 18.87
N PRO A 74 10.77 -14.32 19.79
CA PRO A 74 10.56 -14.10 21.21
C PRO A 74 10.47 -12.61 21.57
N GLY A 75 9.66 -12.29 22.59
CA GLY A 75 9.59 -10.94 23.13
C GLY A 75 10.94 -10.46 23.71
N GLY A 76 11.32 -9.22 23.39
CA GLY A 76 12.56 -8.60 23.86
C GLY A 76 13.75 -8.69 22.88
N ALA A 77 13.53 -9.19 21.66
CA ALA A 77 14.48 -9.10 20.56
C ALA A 77 14.91 -7.63 20.29
N GLU A 78 16.18 -7.44 19.94
CA GLU A 78 16.75 -6.11 19.66
C GLU A 78 16.18 -5.55 18.35
N TYR A 79 16.00 -6.42 17.35
CA TYR A 79 15.43 -6.08 16.05
C TYR A 79 14.33 -7.08 15.64
N PRO A 80 13.14 -7.03 16.29
CA PRO A 80 12.08 -8.02 16.08
C PRO A 80 11.62 -8.15 14.63
N ALA A 81 11.53 -7.03 13.90
CA ALA A 81 11.13 -7.03 12.49
C ALA A 81 12.14 -7.76 11.60
N TRP A 82 13.44 -7.59 11.86
CA TRP A 82 14.51 -8.25 11.12
C TRP A 82 14.53 -9.76 11.40
N GLU A 83 14.46 -10.15 12.67
CA GLU A 83 14.45 -11.55 13.06
C GLU A 83 13.21 -12.28 12.51
N GLN A 84 12.05 -11.62 12.53
CA GLN A 84 10.82 -12.16 11.95
C GLN A 84 10.95 -12.34 10.44
N HIS A 85 11.51 -11.33 9.75
CA HIS A 85 11.79 -11.41 8.32
C HIS A 85 12.70 -12.59 7.98
N GLN A 86 13.83 -12.72 8.69
CA GLN A 86 14.77 -13.81 8.47
C GLN A 86 14.10 -15.18 8.65
N LEU A 87 13.36 -15.38 9.74
CA LEU A 87 12.66 -16.65 10.01
C LEU A 87 11.63 -16.98 8.92
N LEU A 88 10.83 -16.00 8.51
CA LEU A 88 9.77 -16.19 7.51
C LEU A 88 10.32 -16.43 6.10
N MET A 89 11.43 -15.77 5.73
CA MET A 89 12.01 -15.83 4.40
C MET A 89 13.08 -16.91 4.24
N GLN A 90 13.64 -17.46 5.33
CA GLN A 90 14.66 -18.50 5.28
C GLN A 90 14.31 -19.66 4.33
N PRO A 91 13.09 -20.23 4.34
CA PRO A 91 12.76 -21.33 3.41
C PRO A 91 12.79 -20.91 1.94
N VAL A 92 12.51 -19.64 1.63
CA VAL A 92 12.59 -19.09 0.27
C VAL A 92 14.05 -18.89 -0.15
N TYR A 93 14.92 -18.51 0.79
CA TYR A 93 16.35 -18.33 0.52
C TYR A 93 17.10 -19.67 0.36
N ASP A 94 16.70 -20.68 1.12
CA ASP A 94 17.30 -22.02 1.08
C ASP A 94 16.97 -22.78 -0.21
N ASP A 95 15.73 -22.66 -0.69
CA ASP A 95 15.25 -23.34 -1.92
C ASP A 95 14.30 -22.45 -2.74
N PRO A 96 14.82 -21.42 -3.44
CA PRO A 96 13.97 -20.48 -4.17
C PRO A 96 13.28 -21.11 -5.39
N GLU A 97 13.88 -22.12 -6.02
CA GLU A 97 13.25 -22.89 -7.09
C GLU A 97 12.12 -23.79 -6.55
N GLY A 98 12.23 -24.27 -5.31
CA GLY A 98 11.19 -25.02 -4.61
C GLY A 98 10.10 -24.16 -3.98
N ALA A 99 10.40 -22.90 -3.68
CA ALA A 99 9.55 -21.99 -2.93
C ALA A 99 8.18 -21.75 -3.59
N VAL A 100 7.13 -21.82 -2.77
CA VAL A 100 5.75 -21.54 -3.17
C VAL A 100 5.28 -20.26 -2.49
N TYR A 101 4.45 -19.50 -3.22
CA TYR A 101 3.72 -18.38 -2.64
C TYR A 101 2.90 -18.79 -1.42
N ASP A 102 3.16 -18.13 -0.29
CA ASP A 102 2.45 -18.30 0.97
C ASP A 102 1.91 -16.95 1.43
N GLN A 103 0.58 -16.82 1.43
CA GLN A 103 -0.08 -15.59 1.85
C GLN A 103 0.13 -15.28 3.34
N LEU A 104 0.28 -16.30 4.19
CA LEU A 104 0.54 -16.10 5.61
C LEU A 104 1.92 -15.47 5.80
N ARG A 105 2.93 -15.95 5.07
CA ARG A 105 4.28 -15.38 5.05
C ARG A 105 4.28 -13.94 4.58
N GLU A 106 3.66 -13.66 3.42
CA GLU A 106 3.55 -12.29 2.86
C GLU A 106 3.00 -11.32 3.91
N ARG A 107 1.92 -11.72 4.61
CA ARG A 107 1.30 -10.88 5.64
C ARG A 107 2.16 -10.78 6.88
N GLY A 108 2.68 -11.91 7.38
CA GLY A 108 3.56 -12.00 8.55
C GLY A 108 4.79 -11.10 8.44
N ASP A 109 5.27 -10.90 7.22
CA ASP A 109 6.46 -10.11 6.90
C ASP A 109 6.16 -8.64 6.51
N SER A 110 4.95 -8.15 6.82
CA SER A 110 4.57 -6.74 6.57
C SER A 110 5.46 -5.72 7.29
N ALA A 111 6.12 -6.13 8.38
CA ALA A 111 7.06 -5.30 9.12
C ALA A 111 8.30 -4.97 8.26
N ALA A 112 8.85 -5.94 7.52
CA ALA A 112 9.98 -5.71 6.63
C ALA A 112 9.63 -4.69 5.52
N LEU A 113 8.44 -4.81 4.92
CA LEU A 113 7.96 -3.81 3.97
C LEU A 113 7.88 -2.42 4.61
N THR A 114 7.41 -2.34 5.85
CA THR A 114 7.31 -1.07 6.58
C THR A 114 8.68 -0.45 6.82
N GLU A 115 9.68 -1.24 7.24
CA GLU A 115 11.06 -0.75 7.43
C GLU A 115 11.68 -0.30 6.11
N TYR A 116 11.52 -1.07 5.04
CA TYR A 116 11.94 -0.65 3.70
C TYR A 116 11.31 0.69 3.30
N LEU A 117 9.99 0.84 3.44
CA LEU A 117 9.29 2.07 3.09
C LEU A 117 9.68 3.28 3.95
N LYS A 118 10.19 3.11 5.18
CA LYS A 118 10.74 4.22 5.97
C LYS A 118 11.95 4.86 5.31
N SER A 119 12.79 4.07 4.65
CA SER A 119 13.99 4.55 3.93
C SER A 119 13.66 5.34 2.66
N ILE A 120 12.47 5.16 2.10
CA ILE A 120 12.03 5.84 0.88
C ILE A 120 11.77 7.32 1.14
N SER A 121 12.27 8.18 0.23
CA SER A 121 12.14 9.63 0.35
C SER A 121 10.69 10.11 0.28
N ASP A 122 10.42 11.24 0.94
CA ASP A 122 9.09 11.88 0.90
C ASP A 122 8.69 12.33 -0.50
N GLU A 123 9.67 12.59 -1.38
CA GLU A 123 9.40 12.95 -2.78
C GLU A 123 8.82 11.78 -3.57
N VAL A 124 9.40 10.58 -3.42
CA VAL A 124 8.88 9.35 -4.02
C VAL A 124 7.51 9.01 -3.42
N LYS A 125 7.36 9.10 -2.09
CA LYS A 125 6.07 8.90 -1.39
C LYS A 125 5.00 9.88 -1.88
N ALA A 126 5.36 11.12 -2.22
CA ALA A 126 4.42 12.06 -2.81
C ALA A 126 3.92 11.60 -4.19
N VAL A 127 4.80 11.08 -5.04
CA VAL A 127 4.42 10.51 -6.34
C VAL A 127 3.55 9.26 -6.17
N VAL A 128 3.89 8.37 -5.24
CA VAL A 128 3.05 7.19 -4.88
C VAL A 128 1.63 7.64 -4.54
N ARG A 129 1.48 8.66 -3.68
CA ARG A 129 0.16 9.18 -3.30
C ARG A 129 -0.61 9.74 -4.49
N ILE A 130 0.06 10.48 -5.37
CA ILE A 130 -0.57 11.05 -6.57
C ILE A 130 -0.98 9.97 -7.57
N ILE A 131 -0.15 8.96 -7.85
CA ILE A 131 -0.51 7.83 -8.72
C ILE A 131 -1.70 7.06 -8.16
N LYS A 132 -1.70 6.76 -6.85
CA LYS A 132 -2.83 6.08 -6.19
C LYS A 132 -4.11 6.92 -6.25
N ALA A 133 -4.02 8.23 -6.00
CA ALA A 133 -5.16 9.14 -6.06
C ALA A 133 -5.69 9.29 -7.49
N TRP A 134 -4.79 9.43 -8.47
CA TRP A 134 -5.12 9.47 -9.89
C TRP A 134 -5.88 8.21 -10.29
N TYR A 135 -5.32 7.05 -9.98
CA TYR A 135 -5.98 5.79 -10.27
C TYR A 135 -7.36 5.70 -9.61
N LYS A 136 -7.44 5.88 -8.29
CA LYS A 136 -8.67 5.68 -7.53
C LYS A 136 -9.78 6.66 -7.91
N LEU A 137 -9.45 7.91 -8.21
CA LEU A 137 -10.45 8.95 -8.35
C LEU A 137 -10.88 9.22 -9.81
N SER A 138 -10.03 8.91 -10.80
CA SER A 138 -10.33 9.27 -12.20
C SER A 138 -10.02 8.20 -13.25
N VAL A 139 -9.52 7.03 -12.85
CA VAL A 139 -9.24 5.91 -13.77
C VAL A 139 -10.02 4.65 -13.39
N CYS A 140 -10.13 4.34 -12.10
CA CYS A 140 -10.84 3.18 -11.61
C CYS A 140 -12.35 3.41 -11.70
N GLU A 141 -13.00 2.85 -12.72
CA GLU A 141 -14.45 2.94 -12.90
C GLU A 141 -15.21 1.93 -12.02
N ASP A 142 -14.63 0.74 -11.83
CA ASP A 142 -15.24 -0.36 -11.07
C ASP A 142 -14.31 -0.85 -9.95
N PRO A 143 -14.70 -0.73 -8.66
CA PRO A 143 -13.94 -1.24 -7.52
C PRO A 143 -13.65 -2.75 -7.56
N ASP A 144 -14.50 -3.56 -8.21
CA ASP A 144 -14.34 -5.01 -8.26
C ASP A 144 -13.22 -5.47 -9.20
N THR A 145 -12.85 -4.62 -10.16
CA THR A 145 -11.72 -4.80 -11.09
C THR A 145 -10.54 -3.88 -10.75
N ALA A 146 -10.52 -3.31 -9.54
CA ALA A 146 -9.48 -2.37 -9.14
C ALA A 146 -8.09 -3.01 -9.09
N VAL A 147 -7.11 -2.29 -9.65
CA VAL A 147 -5.68 -2.56 -9.51
C VAL A 147 -5.25 -2.33 -8.06
N GLY A 148 -4.45 -3.27 -7.54
CA GLY A 148 -3.99 -3.23 -6.15
C GLY A 148 -3.11 -2.02 -5.84
N SER A 149 -3.40 -1.34 -4.72
CA SER A 149 -2.64 -0.17 -4.24
C SER A 149 -1.14 -0.46 -4.07
N VAL A 150 -0.78 -1.65 -3.56
CA VAL A 150 0.62 -2.07 -3.38
C VAL A 150 1.32 -2.28 -4.74
N ALA A 151 0.59 -2.74 -5.76
CA ALA A 151 1.14 -2.87 -7.11
C ALA A 151 1.47 -1.50 -7.71
N LEU A 152 0.58 -0.51 -7.57
CA LEU A 152 0.83 0.87 -7.99
C LEU A 152 2.03 1.49 -7.27
N GLU A 153 2.17 1.25 -5.97
CA GLU A 153 3.33 1.70 -5.20
C GLU A 153 4.63 1.06 -5.69
N THR A 154 4.61 -0.25 -5.93
CA THR A 154 5.77 -1.00 -6.42
C THR A 154 6.21 -0.50 -7.81
N LEU A 155 5.28 -0.14 -8.68
CA LEU A 155 5.58 0.48 -9.97
C LEU A 155 6.30 1.82 -9.82
N VAL A 156 5.85 2.69 -8.91
CA VAL A 156 6.53 3.97 -8.65
C VAL A 156 7.92 3.77 -8.05
N LEU A 157 8.07 2.81 -7.13
CA LEU A 157 9.38 2.47 -6.54
C LEU A 157 10.35 1.94 -7.60
N ALA A 158 9.88 1.07 -8.50
CA ALA A 158 10.68 0.56 -9.61
C ALA A 158 11.07 1.66 -10.61
N ALA A 159 10.15 2.59 -10.89
CA ALA A 159 10.45 3.77 -11.72
C ALA A 159 11.53 4.67 -11.07
N SER A 160 11.50 4.86 -9.74
CA SER A 160 12.53 5.59 -9.01
C SER A 160 13.90 4.93 -9.14
N ALA A 161 13.98 3.63 -8.87
CA ALA A 161 15.23 2.87 -8.97
C ALA A 161 15.80 2.90 -10.41
N ARG A 162 14.93 2.84 -11.42
CA ARG A 162 15.32 2.96 -12.83
C ARG A 162 15.92 4.33 -13.15
N LEU A 163 15.29 5.43 -12.70
CA LEU A 163 15.81 6.78 -12.90
C LEU A 163 17.15 6.99 -12.17
N GLU A 164 17.30 6.48 -10.96
CA GLU A 164 18.56 6.53 -10.21
C GLU A 164 19.70 5.80 -10.93
N SER A 165 19.41 4.63 -11.49
CA SER A 165 20.37 3.86 -12.30
C SER A 165 20.76 4.61 -13.58
N GLN A 166 19.80 5.18 -14.30
CA GLN A 166 20.05 5.96 -15.53
C GLN A 166 20.90 7.21 -15.26
N HIS A 167 20.68 7.89 -14.14
CA HIS A 167 21.48 9.03 -13.73
C HIS A 167 22.90 8.66 -13.29
N SER A 168 23.07 7.46 -12.71
CA SER A 168 24.37 6.97 -12.24
C SER A 168 25.26 6.39 -13.36
N SER A 169 24.66 5.90 -14.46
CA SER A 169 25.34 5.15 -15.53
C SER A 169 25.75 5.96 -16.78
N GLY A 170 25.62 7.29 -16.77
CA GLY A 170 26.36 8.15 -17.72
C GLY A 170 25.77 8.32 -19.13
N SER A 171 24.46 8.54 -19.25
CA SER A 171 23.91 9.10 -20.50
C SER A 171 24.44 10.53 -20.71
N LYS A 172 25.00 10.82 -21.89
CA LYS A 172 25.49 12.14 -22.34
C LYS A 172 24.39 13.22 -22.49
N ARG A 173 23.19 13.01 -21.94
CA ARG A 173 22.29 14.12 -21.59
C ARG A 173 22.79 14.66 -20.25
N ARG A 174 23.26 15.91 -20.26
CA ARG A 174 23.79 16.66 -19.11
C ARG A 174 23.37 16.05 -17.76
N PRO A 175 24.30 15.77 -16.84
CA PRO A 175 23.92 15.34 -15.50
C PRO A 175 23.01 16.44 -14.95
N SER A 176 21.72 16.15 -14.79
CA SER A 176 20.83 16.94 -13.96
C SER A 176 21.20 16.65 -12.51
N ALA A 177 22.44 16.99 -12.15
CA ALA A 177 22.86 17.16 -10.79
C ALA A 177 21.87 18.16 -10.16
N LYS A 178 20.90 17.62 -9.41
CA LYS A 178 19.76 18.28 -8.76
C LYS A 178 18.47 18.46 -9.59
N LEU A 179 17.94 17.40 -10.21
CA LEU A 179 16.47 17.28 -10.21
C LEU A 179 16.05 17.01 -8.75
N ARG A 180 15.72 18.08 -8.03
CA ARG A 180 15.12 18.07 -6.68
C ARG A 180 13.79 18.79 -6.72
N GLY A 181 12.89 18.46 -5.80
CA GLY A 181 11.58 19.09 -5.74
C GLY A 181 10.69 18.66 -6.91
N ASN A 182 9.93 19.60 -7.46
CA ASN A 182 8.81 19.27 -8.35
C ASN A 182 9.23 18.65 -9.67
N ALA A 183 10.38 19.02 -10.23
CA ALA A 183 10.82 18.50 -11.52
C ALA A 183 11.19 17.01 -11.45
N MET A 184 11.81 16.55 -10.35
CA MET A 184 12.03 15.12 -10.09
C MET A 184 10.71 14.35 -9.95
N LYS A 185 9.75 14.93 -9.21
CA LYS A 185 8.42 14.30 -9.03
C LYS A 185 7.67 14.14 -10.35
N VAL A 186 7.77 15.12 -11.25
CA VAL A 186 7.17 15.05 -12.59
C VAL A 186 7.85 13.97 -13.42
N GLU A 187 9.18 13.94 -13.45
CA GLU A 187 9.93 12.91 -14.17
C GLU A 187 9.62 11.49 -13.66
N LEU A 188 9.60 11.31 -12.33
CA LEU A 188 9.22 10.05 -11.70
C LEU A 188 7.78 9.65 -12.00
N PHE A 189 6.85 10.61 -11.99
CA PHE A 189 5.46 10.37 -12.36
C PHE A 189 5.34 9.88 -13.81
N LEU A 190 6.01 10.55 -14.75
CA LEU A 190 6.06 10.13 -16.16
C LEU A 190 6.68 8.74 -16.31
N GLU A 191 7.78 8.45 -15.62
CA GLU A 191 8.42 7.14 -15.68
C GLU A 191 7.53 6.03 -15.11
N ALA A 192 6.76 6.32 -14.05
CA ALA A 192 5.77 5.39 -13.53
C ALA A 192 4.66 5.09 -14.56
N LEU A 193 4.17 6.10 -15.29
CA LEU A 193 3.20 5.88 -16.37
C LEU A 193 3.77 5.03 -17.51
N ARG A 194 5.03 5.26 -17.90
CA ARG A 194 5.70 4.43 -18.92
C ARG A 194 5.87 2.99 -18.44
N LEU A 195 6.22 2.80 -17.18
CA LEU A 195 6.38 1.47 -16.59
C LEU A 195 5.05 0.70 -16.51
N ILE A 196 3.93 1.39 -16.27
CA ILE A 196 2.58 0.81 -16.35
C ILE A 196 2.30 0.24 -17.74
N ASP A 197 2.63 0.98 -18.80
CA ASP A 197 2.48 0.47 -20.16
C ASP A 197 3.44 -0.70 -20.42
N GLU A 198 4.70 -0.55 -20.02
CA GLU A 198 5.74 -1.53 -20.24
C GLU A 198 5.40 -2.91 -19.65
N VAL A 199 4.98 -2.95 -18.38
CA VAL A 199 4.67 -4.20 -17.68
C VAL A 199 3.45 -4.92 -18.28
N VAL A 200 2.46 -4.18 -18.76
CA VAL A 200 1.20 -4.76 -19.26
C VAL A 200 1.26 -5.11 -20.75
N THR A 201 1.86 -4.25 -21.56
CA THR A 201 1.92 -4.42 -23.03
C THR A 201 3.08 -5.31 -23.45
N HIS A 202 4.25 -5.13 -22.83
CA HIS A 202 5.47 -5.85 -23.22
C HIS A 202 5.77 -7.03 -22.29
N GLY A 203 5.02 -7.18 -21.19
CA GLY A 203 5.19 -8.28 -20.24
C GLY A 203 6.49 -8.21 -19.44
N SER A 204 7.09 -7.01 -19.34
CA SER A 204 8.29 -6.76 -18.52
C SER A 204 8.08 -7.20 -17.08
N VAL A 205 9.14 -7.69 -16.43
CA VAL A 205 9.09 -8.10 -15.02
C VAL A 205 9.53 -6.94 -14.13
N VAL A 206 8.61 -6.44 -13.32
CA VAL A 206 8.86 -5.38 -12.34
C VAL A 206 9.28 -6.00 -11.01
N MET A 207 10.50 -5.65 -10.58
CA MET A 207 11.08 -6.01 -9.28
C MET A 207 11.75 -4.76 -8.71
N VAL A 208 11.77 -4.67 -7.39
CA VAL A 208 12.40 -3.57 -6.64
C VAL A 208 13.42 -4.19 -5.70
N ASP A 209 14.67 -3.71 -5.78
CA ASP A 209 15.70 -4.09 -4.80
C ASP A 209 15.43 -3.33 -3.50
N ALA A 210 14.88 -4.04 -2.51
CA ALA A 210 14.58 -3.50 -1.19
C ALA A 210 15.77 -3.60 -0.21
N GLY A 211 16.98 -3.84 -0.71
CA GLY A 211 18.19 -3.95 0.10
C GLY A 211 18.14 -5.15 1.03
N GLU A 212 18.55 -4.95 2.28
CA GLU A 212 18.53 -6.01 3.30
C GLU A 212 17.14 -6.56 3.56
N TRP A 213 16.09 -5.73 3.43
CA TRP A 213 14.71 -6.09 3.73
C TRP A 213 14.03 -6.93 2.65
N GLY A 214 14.66 -7.15 1.50
CA GLY A 214 14.07 -7.93 0.43
C GLY A 214 15.10 -8.74 -0.32
N TYR A 215 14.97 -8.76 -1.64
CA TYR A 215 15.81 -9.61 -2.50
C TYR A 215 16.35 -8.85 -3.69
N ARG A 216 17.46 -9.35 -4.22
CA ARG A 216 18.00 -8.92 -5.50
C ARG A 216 17.34 -9.64 -6.65
N ARG A 217 17.37 -9.02 -7.83
CA ARG A 217 16.74 -9.55 -9.06
C ARG A 217 17.10 -11.01 -9.34
N GLU A 218 18.34 -11.41 -9.10
CA GLU A 218 18.80 -12.79 -9.34
C GLU A 218 17.99 -13.80 -8.54
N LEU A 219 17.75 -13.53 -7.25
CA LEU A 219 16.92 -14.37 -6.38
C LEU A 219 15.45 -14.32 -6.83
N GLY A 220 14.94 -13.13 -7.16
CA GLY A 220 13.58 -12.96 -7.67
C GLY A 220 13.29 -13.84 -8.88
N MET A 221 14.23 -13.88 -9.85
CA MET A 221 14.11 -14.70 -11.06
C MET A 221 14.16 -16.21 -10.78
N ARG A 222 14.84 -16.65 -9.71
CA ARG A 222 14.82 -18.08 -9.31
C ARG A 222 13.45 -18.53 -8.81
N CYS A 223 12.65 -17.59 -8.29
CA CYS A 223 11.27 -17.84 -7.85
C CYS A 223 10.23 -17.76 -8.99
N ALA A 224 10.66 -17.63 -10.25
CA ALA A 224 9.80 -17.32 -11.39
C ALA A 224 8.65 -18.31 -11.63
N ARG A 225 8.81 -19.59 -11.25
CA ARG A 225 7.72 -20.60 -11.28
C ARG A 225 6.40 -20.11 -10.69
N ASN A 226 6.48 -19.17 -9.73
CA ASN A 226 5.32 -18.65 -9.07
C ASN A 226 4.51 -17.73 -9.98
N TRP A 227 5.12 -17.01 -10.93
CA TRP A 227 4.49 -15.90 -11.66
C TRP A 227 4.87 -15.76 -13.14
N GLU A 228 5.76 -16.61 -13.67
CA GLU A 228 6.27 -16.55 -15.05
C GLU A 228 5.17 -16.63 -16.11
N ASN A 229 4.10 -17.37 -15.81
CA ASN A 229 2.95 -17.56 -16.69
C ASN A 229 1.88 -16.47 -16.53
N ASP A 230 2.04 -15.54 -15.58
CA ASP A 230 1.11 -14.45 -15.38
C ASP A 230 1.27 -13.38 -16.48
N LYS A 231 0.16 -12.79 -16.91
CA LYS A 231 0.14 -11.74 -17.95
C LYS A 231 0.89 -10.48 -17.51
N VAL A 232 0.68 -10.05 -16.28
CA VAL A 232 1.31 -8.86 -15.67
C VAL A 232 2.16 -9.33 -14.50
N LYS A 233 3.41 -8.88 -14.42
CA LYS A 233 4.42 -9.40 -13.50
C LYS A 233 4.99 -8.27 -12.64
N ILE A 234 4.33 -8.01 -11.51
CA ILE A 234 4.76 -7.00 -10.52
C ILE A 234 5.05 -7.74 -9.22
N ILE A 235 6.31 -8.00 -8.95
CA ILE A 235 6.71 -8.88 -7.85
C ILE A 235 6.85 -8.06 -6.57
N HIS A 236 6.34 -8.58 -5.45
CA HIS A 236 6.38 -7.90 -4.16
C HIS A 236 7.85 -7.59 -3.78
N PRO A 237 8.17 -6.40 -3.22
CA PRO A 237 9.56 -6.04 -2.90
C PRO A 237 10.25 -6.93 -1.87
N ILE A 238 9.46 -7.56 -1.00
CA ILE A 238 9.96 -8.38 0.12
C ILE A 238 9.88 -9.89 -0.19
N ASP A 239 8.79 -10.32 -0.86
CA ASP A 239 8.54 -11.74 -1.12
C ASP A 239 8.58 -12.02 -2.64
N PRO A 240 9.65 -12.65 -3.16
CA PRO A 240 9.84 -12.88 -4.59
C PRO A 240 8.87 -13.90 -5.19
N THR A 241 8.10 -14.61 -4.36
CA THR A 241 7.08 -15.56 -4.82
C THR A 241 5.72 -14.89 -5.04
N CYS A 242 5.51 -13.70 -4.48
CA CYS A 242 4.23 -12.99 -4.57
C CYS A 242 4.18 -12.07 -5.80
N ASN A 243 3.24 -12.33 -6.72
CA ASN A 243 2.90 -11.41 -7.80
C ASN A 243 1.70 -10.55 -7.40
N LEU A 244 1.93 -9.26 -7.22
CA LEU A 244 0.93 -8.26 -6.82
C LEU A 244 -0.15 -8.02 -7.88
N ALA A 245 0.12 -8.42 -9.13
CA ALA A 245 -0.85 -8.31 -10.22
C ALA A 245 -1.77 -9.54 -10.36
N ARG A 246 -1.53 -10.61 -9.59
CA ARG A 246 -2.35 -11.82 -9.65
C ARG A 246 -3.78 -11.53 -9.17
N PRO A 247 -4.82 -11.96 -9.90
CA PRO A 247 -6.18 -11.92 -9.40
C PRO A 247 -6.30 -12.70 -8.10
N ARG A 248 -6.96 -12.11 -7.09
CA ARG A 248 -7.31 -12.86 -5.87
C ARG A 248 -8.50 -13.76 -6.19
N LYS A 249 -8.56 -14.94 -5.58
CA LYS A 249 -9.57 -15.99 -5.90
C LYS A 249 -11.02 -15.49 -5.93
N HIS A 250 -11.33 -14.46 -5.14
CA HIS A 250 -12.66 -13.88 -4.95
C HIS A 250 -12.84 -12.51 -5.61
N LYS A 251 -11.88 -12.03 -6.42
CA LYS A 251 -11.99 -10.78 -7.17
C LYS A 251 -11.95 -11.04 -8.66
N LEU A 252 -12.60 -10.16 -9.42
CA LEU A 252 -12.44 -10.14 -10.87
C LEU A 252 -10.98 -9.81 -11.22
N THR A 253 -10.60 -10.15 -12.46
CA THR A 253 -9.27 -9.82 -12.96
C THR A 253 -9.13 -8.29 -12.98
N PRO A 254 -8.05 -7.72 -12.41
CA PRO A 254 -7.89 -6.27 -12.42
C PRO A 254 -7.82 -5.71 -13.84
N ASP A 255 -8.42 -4.54 -14.07
CA ASP A 255 -8.41 -3.89 -15.38
C ASP A 255 -7.08 -3.18 -15.66
N TRP A 256 -6.06 -3.99 -15.94
CA TRP A 256 -4.75 -3.52 -16.35
C TRP A 256 -4.77 -2.82 -17.70
N GLN A 257 -5.67 -3.18 -18.61
CA GLN A 257 -5.73 -2.58 -19.95
C GLN A 257 -6.34 -1.18 -19.92
N GLY A 258 -7.43 -0.98 -19.17
CA GLY A 258 -7.98 0.35 -18.92
C GLY A 258 -6.95 1.28 -18.27
N LEU A 259 -6.18 0.78 -17.31
CA LEU A 259 -5.08 1.53 -16.71
C LEU A 259 -4.01 1.94 -17.74
N VAL A 260 -3.60 1.04 -18.64
CA VAL A 260 -2.64 1.37 -19.72
C VAL A 260 -3.19 2.43 -20.67
N LEU A 261 -4.45 2.31 -21.08
CA LEU A 261 -5.08 3.29 -21.96
C LEU A 261 -5.04 4.69 -21.33
N LYS A 262 -5.42 4.81 -20.06
CA LYS A 262 -5.37 6.08 -19.34
C LYS A 262 -3.95 6.58 -19.09
N ALA A 263 -2.98 5.69 -18.86
CA ALA A 263 -1.57 6.07 -18.74
C ALA A 263 -1.02 6.66 -20.05
N ARG A 264 -1.33 6.05 -21.21
CA ARG A 264 -0.91 6.54 -22.53
C ARG A 264 -1.56 7.87 -22.90
N GLU A 265 -2.87 8.00 -22.67
CA GLU A 265 -3.58 9.28 -22.87
C GLU A 265 -2.93 10.40 -22.04
N LEU A 266 -2.65 10.14 -20.77
CA LEU A 266 -2.03 11.12 -19.88
C LEU A 266 -0.58 11.44 -20.28
N LEU A 267 0.21 10.43 -20.65
CA LEU A 267 1.58 10.62 -21.14
C LEU A 267 1.61 11.55 -22.35
N HIS A 268 0.76 11.29 -23.35
CA HIS A 268 0.68 12.12 -24.55
C HIS A 268 0.34 13.58 -24.22
N ILE A 269 -0.65 13.81 -23.33
CA ILE A 269 -1.00 15.18 -22.89
C ILE A 269 0.17 15.83 -22.14
N MET A 270 0.87 15.11 -21.27
CA MET A 270 1.97 15.67 -20.47
C MET A 270 3.24 15.94 -21.30
N GLU A 271 3.48 15.19 -22.36
CA GLU A 271 4.67 15.33 -23.21
C GLU A 271 4.46 16.34 -24.35
N GLU A 272 3.26 16.43 -24.91
CA GLU A 272 2.97 17.24 -26.11
C GLU A 272 2.01 18.41 -25.86
N GLY A 273 1.24 18.35 -24.77
CA GLY A 273 0.22 19.35 -24.44
C GLY A 273 0.74 20.53 -23.61
N THR A 274 -0.18 21.45 -23.33
CA THR A 274 0.04 22.58 -22.43
C THR A 274 -0.34 22.23 -20.99
N LEU A 275 0.06 23.07 -20.03
CA LEU A 275 -0.42 22.95 -18.65
C LEU A 275 -1.95 23.06 -18.56
N ALA A 276 -2.59 23.84 -19.44
CA ALA A 276 -4.03 23.94 -19.51
C ALA A 276 -4.66 22.62 -19.95
N ASP A 277 -4.04 21.90 -20.90
CA ASP A 277 -4.51 20.58 -21.34
C ASP A 277 -4.39 19.55 -20.21
N VAL A 278 -3.29 19.56 -19.46
CA VAL A 278 -3.16 18.72 -18.25
C VAL A 278 -4.25 19.07 -17.24
N TRP A 279 -4.52 20.34 -16.99
CA TRP A 279 -5.48 20.75 -15.96
C TRP A 279 -6.94 20.51 -16.33
N HIS A 280 -7.31 20.74 -17.59
CA HIS A 280 -8.71 20.76 -18.02
C HIS A 280 -9.14 19.53 -18.83
N ALA A 281 -8.21 18.86 -19.52
CA ALA A 281 -8.53 17.76 -20.44
C ALA A 281 -8.01 16.39 -19.96
N SER A 282 -7.21 16.33 -18.89
CA SER A 282 -6.64 15.06 -18.40
C SER A 282 -7.35 14.51 -17.15
N THR A 283 -7.26 13.20 -16.98
CA THR A 283 -7.72 12.50 -15.77
C THR A 283 -6.92 12.92 -14.53
N LEU A 284 -5.65 13.34 -14.67
CA LEU A 284 -4.87 13.90 -13.58
C LEU A 284 -5.40 15.28 -13.13
N GLY A 285 -5.76 16.14 -14.08
CA GLY A 285 -6.38 17.43 -13.78
C GLY A 285 -7.69 17.27 -12.99
N LEU A 286 -8.53 16.30 -13.40
CA LEU A 286 -9.73 15.91 -12.67
C LEU A 286 -9.41 15.48 -11.23
N THR A 287 -8.42 14.62 -11.03
CA THR A 287 -7.95 14.19 -9.69
C THR A 287 -7.54 15.37 -8.82
N LEU A 288 -6.72 16.28 -9.34
CA LEU A 288 -6.22 17.43 -8.59
C LEU A 288 -7.37 18.37 -8.18
N ASN A 289 -8.36 18.57 -9.05
CA ASN A 289 -9.57 19.34 -8.73
C ASN A 289 -10.40 18.68 -7.62
N MET A 290 -10.61 17.36 -7.66
CA MET A 290 -11.33 16.64 -6.59
C MET A 290 -10.61 16.69 -5.25
N LEU A 291 -9.28 16.57 -5.25
CA LEU A 291 -8.47 16.71 -4.04
C LEU A 291 -8.54 18.13 -3.47
N ALA A 292 -8.49 19.16 -4.32
CA ALA A 292 -8.63 20.55 -3.91
C ALA A 292 -10.01 20.82 -3.28
N LEU A 293 -11.09 20.28 -3.86
CA LEU A 293 -12.44 20.37 -3.30
C LEU A 293 -12.54 19.70 -1.92
N HIS A 294 -12.03 18.48 -1.78
CA HIS A 294 -12.00 17.77 -0.48
C HIS A 294 -11.19 18.53 0.59
N CYS A 295 -10.08 19.15 0.21
CA CYS A 295 -9.29 19.98 1.13
C CYS A 295 -10.08 21.22 1.56
N MET A 296 -10.79 21.88 0.64
CA MET A 296 -11.64 23.02 0.98
C MET A 296 -12.80 22.63 1.90
N GLU A 297 -13.47 21.50 1.65
CA GLU A 297 -14.54 20.99 2.51
C GLU A 297 -14.05 20.67 3.92
N LYS A 298 -12.87 20.06 4.07
CA LYS A 298 -12.26 19.81 5.39
C LYS A 298 -11.89 21.09 6.13
N VAL A 299 -11.41 22.11 5.42
CA VAL A 299 -11.13 23.43 6.01
C VAL A 299 -12.43 24.11 6.46
N VAL A 300 -13.48 24.06 5.65
CA VAL A 300 -14.80 24.61 5.98
C VAL A 300 -15.42 23.88 7.17
N HIS A 301 -15.36 22.54 7.21
CA HIS A 301 -15.82 21.77 8.37
C HIS A 301 -15.01 22.07 9.63
N SER A 302 -13.69 22.16 9.53
CA SER A 302 -12.82 22.51 10.67
C SER A 302 -13.11 23.92 11.19
N ALA A 303 -13.34 24.88 10.29
CA ALA A 303 -13.72 26.24 10.64
C ALA A 303 -15.13 26.31 11.28
N HIS A 304 -16.07 25.51 10.80
CA HIS A 304 -17.42 25.41 11.37
C HIS A 304 -17.41 24.74 12.76
N SER A 305 -16.61 23.71 12.96
CA SER A 305 -16.38 23.08 14.26
C SER A 305 -15.71 24.05 15.24
N ALA A 306 -14.71 24.80 14.79
CA ALA A 306 -14.06 25.85 15.60
C ALA A 306 -15.02 27.00 15.96
N ALA A 307 -15.85 27.45 15.01
CA ALA A 307 -16.86 28.47 15.26
C ALA A 307 -17.94 28.00 16.26
N THR A 308 -18.34 26.73 16.16
CA THR A 308 -19.30 26.11 17.09
C THR A 308 -18.71 25.95 18.49
N LEU A 309 -17.42 25.59 18.59
CA LEU A 309 -16.69 25.55 19.86
C LEU A 309 -16.60 26.93 20.51
N LEU A 310 -16.27 27.97 19.73
CA LEU A 310 -16.20 29.36 20.20
C LEU A 310 -17.58 29.91 20.64
N GLN A 311 -18.66 29.53 19.96
CA GLN A 311 -20.02 29.88 20.39
C GLN A 311 -20.41 29.19 21.70
N ARG A 312 -20.02 27.92 21.91
CA ARG A 312 -20.24 27.21 23.17
C ARG A 312 -19.46 27.82 24.33
N VAL A 313 -18.19 28.19 24.11
CA VAL A 313 -17.35 28.88 25.10
C VAL A 313 -17.92 30.26 25.46
N ARG A 314 -18.40 31.03 24.48
CA ARG A 314 -19.06 32.33 24.74
C ARG A 314 -20.35 32.20 25.53
N ARG A 315 -21.18 31.17 25.28
CA ARG A 315 -22.40 30.90 26.05
C ARG A 315 -22.10 30.49 27.50
N HIS A 316 -21.03 29.74 27.74
CA HIS A 316 -20.59 29.43 29.11
C HIS A 316 -20.01 30.65 29.84
N ALA A 317 -19.27 31.52 29.15
CA ALA A 317 -18.74 32.76 29.73
C ALA A 317 -19.82 33.80 30.06
N SER A 318 -20.95 33.81 29.36
CA SER A 318 -22.07 34.74 29.61
C SER A 318 -23.04 34.26 30.71
N ASN A 319 -23.10 32.96 30.99
CA ASN A 319 -23.87 32.41 32.12
C ASN A 319 -23.10 32.44 33.46
N GLY A 320 -21.77 32.65 33.43
CA GLY A 320 -20.93 32.73 34.63
C GLY A 320 -20.93 34.10 35.33
N THR A 321 -21.48 35.14 34.72
CA THR A 321 -21.42 36.53 35.22
C THR A 321 -22.70 36.98 35.94
N GLN A 322 -23.71 36.12 36.07
CA GLN A 322 -24.92 36.37 36.86
C GLN A 322 -24.94 35.56 38.17
N ARG A 323 -23.84 35.55 38.91
CA ARG A 323 -23.83 35.24 40.35
C ARG A 323 -22.71 36.02 41.04
N LYS A 324 -22.96 37.30 41.28
CA LYS A 324 -22.49 38.06 42.44
C LYS A 324 -23.58 39.05 42.81
#